data_AF-A0A951N6Y6-F1
#
_entry.id   AF-A0A951N6Y6-F1
#
_cell.length_a   1.000
_cell.length_b   1.000
_cell.length_c   1.000
_cell.angle_alpha   90.00
_cell.angle_beta   90.00
_cell.angle_gamma   90.00
#
_symmetry.space_group_name_H-M   'P 1'
#
loop_
_entity.id
_entity.type
_entity.pdbx_description
1 polymer ?
#
loop_
_entity_poly.entity_id
_entity_poly.type
_entity_poly.pdbx_seq_one_letter_code
_entity_poly.pdbx_strand_id
1 'polypeptide(L)'
;MSISLISPAHREQFQRDGYFILENVVPPEHLQLLRDKVMQNIARIDAEMEEKGVEKLGINHKGSRYFVGAYRNGDQEIGDFIFSDLMAEVTR
;
A
#
# COMPACT_ATOMS: atom_id res chain seq x y z
N MET A 1 29.88 2.23 -4.51
CA MET A 1 28.90 1.77 -5.51
C MET A 1 27.73 1.19 -4.74
N SER A 2 26.54 1.77 -4.86
CA SER A 2 25.33 1.17 -4.28
C SER A 2 24.96 -0.06 -5.12
N ILE A 3 24.73 -1.20 -4.49
CA ILE A 3 24.15 -2.38 -5.14
C ILE A 3 22.67 -2.04 -5.38
N SER A 4 22.21 -2.09 -6.62
CA SER A 4 20.79 -1.86 -6.91
C SER A 4 19.94 -2.97 -6.31
N LEU A 5 18.85 -2.60 -5.67
CA LEU A 5 17.80 -3.48 -5.14
C LEU A 5 17.17 -4.35 -6.23
N ILE A 6 17.18 -3.88 -7.48
CA ILE A 6 16.60 -4.55 -8.64
C ILE A 6 17.70 -5.22 -9.46
N SER A 7 17.76 -6.55 -9.36
CA SER A 7 18.71 -7.35 -10.14
C SER A 7 18.34 -7.40 -11.63
N PRO A 8 19.28 -7.72 -12.54
CA PRO A 8 18.97 -8.01 -13.94
C PRO A 8 17.93 -9.11 -14.10
N ALA A 9 17.99 -10.17 -13.26
CA ALA A 9 17.02 -11.26 -13.28
C ALA A 9 15.59 -10.80 -12.91
N HIS A 10 15.44 -9.85 -11.98
CA HIS A 10 14.14 -9.25 -11.68
C HIS A 10 13.58 -8.47 -12.87
N ARG A 11 14.41 -7.75 -13.61
CA ARG A 11 13.98 -7.01 -14.82
C ARG A 11 13.53 -7.96 -15.93
N GLU A 12 14.28 -9.04 -16.15
CA GLU A 12 13.91 -10.10 -17.10
C GLU A 12 12.61 -10.79 -16.70
N GLN A 13 12.44 -11.09 -15.40
CA GLN A 13 11.20 -11.68 -14.89
C GLN A 13 10.01 -10.72 -15.07
N PHE A 14 10.17 -9.43 -14.78
CA PHE A 14 9.12 -8.43 -15.00
C PHE A 14 8.69 -8.38 -16.46
N GLN A 15 9.63 -8.40 -17.41
CA GLN A 15 9.33 -8.39 -18.84
C GLN A 15 8.58 -9.64 -19.31
N ARG A 16 8.95 -10.81 -18.77
CA ARG A 16 8.36 -12.09 -19.16
C ARG A 16 7.01 -12.36 -18.49
N ASP A 17 6.93 -12.09 -17.19
CA ASP A 17 5.83 -12.54 -16.32
C ASP A 17 4.92 -11.39 -15.88
N GLY A 18 5.32 -10.14 -16.09
CA GLY A 18 4.57 -8.93 -15.70
C GLY A 18 4.74 -8.53 -14.22
N TYR A 19 5.52 -9.29 -13.43
CA TYR A 19 5.81 -9.02 -12.02
C TYR A 19 7.10 -9.72 -11.57
N PHE A 20 7.63 -9.30 -10.41
CA PHE A 20 8.62 -10.04 -9.63
C PHE A 20 8.39 -9.74 -8.13
N ILE A 21 9.05 -10.47 -7.24
CA ILE A 21 8.88 -10.32 -5.79
C ILE A 21 10.19 -9.82 -5.18
N LEU A 22 10.09 -8.78 -4.34
CA LEU A 22 11.15 -8.36 -3.44
C LEU A 22 10.77 -8.76 -2.02
N GLU A 23 11.46 -9.75 -1.47
CA GLU A 23 11.20 -10.20 -0.10
C GLU A 23 11.74 -9.19 0.92
N ASN A 24 10.97 -8.94 1.98
CA ASN A 24 11.36 -8.09 3.12
C ASN A 24 11.85 -6.68 2.72
N VAL A 25 11.35 -6.14 1.62
CA VAL A 25 11.84 -4.89 1.04
C VAL A 25 11.38 -3.63 1.79
N VAL A 26 10.23 -3.72 2.47
CA VAL A 26 9.66 -2.59 3.23
C VAL A 26 10.26 -2.58 4.63
N PRO A 27 10.91 -1.48 5.06
CA PRO A 27 11.44 -1.36 6.41
C PRO A 27 10.35 -1.56 7.49
N PRO A 28 10.67 -2.19 8.64
CA PRO A 28 9.69 -2.48 9.68
C PRO A 28 8.86 -1.28 10.14
N GLU A 29 9.49 -0.12 10.25
CA GLU A 29 8.85 1.15 10.63
C GLU A 29 7.81 1.61 9.61
N HIS A 30 8.14 1.53 8.31
CA HIS A 30 7.20 1.84 7.24
C HIS A 30 6.09 0.80 7.16
N LEU A 31 6.40 -0.48 7.37
CA LEU A 31 5.40 -1.54 7.37
C LEU A 31 4.38 -1.35 8.51
N GLN A 32 4.85 -0.97 9.70
CA GLN A 32 3.97 -0.68 10.83
C GLN A 32 3.09 0.54 10.55
N LEU A 33 3.67 1.64 10.07
CA LEU A 33 2.93 2.83 9.64
C LEU A 33 1.80 2.47 8.66
N LEU A 34 2.11 1.73 7.59
CA LEU A 34 1.13 1.35 6.58
C LEU A 34 -0.02 0.52 7.16
N ARG A 35 0.29 -0.42 8.06
CA ARG A 35 -0.74 -1.22 8.75
C ARG A 35 -1.64 -0.35 9.60
N ASP A 36 -1.08 0.56 10.37
CA ASP A 36 -1.85 1.44 11.24
C ASP A 36 -2.80 2.34 10.43
N LYS A 37 -2.32 2.92 9.33
CA LYS A 37 -3.16 3.73 8.43
C LYS A 37 -4.27 2.93 7.77
N VAL A 38 -4.01 1.69 7.36
CA VAL A 38 -5.06 0.80 6.83
C VAL A 38 -6.12 0.50 7.88
N MET A 39 -5.70 0.15 9.11
CA MET A 39 -6.63 -0.16 10.20
C MET A 39 -7.50 1.04 10.58
N GLN A 40 -6.92 2.24 10.66
CA GLN A 40 -7.66 3.48 10.91
C GLN A 40 -8.74 3.73 9.83
N ASN A 41 -8.40 3.49 8.56
CA ASN A 41 -9.35 3.67 7.46
C ASN A 41 -10.45 2.60 7.45
N ILE A 42 -10.15 1.35 7.78
CA ILE A 42 -11.15 0.28 7.92
C ILE A 42 -12.15 0.67 9.01
N ALA A 43 -11.67 1.05 10.20
CA ALA A 43 -12.53 1.45 11.31
C ALA A 43 -13.44 2.64 10.94
N ARG A 44 -12.91 3.63 10.20
CA ARG A 44 -13.68 4.78 9.72
C ARG A 44 -14.79 4.35 8.74
N ILE A 45 -14.47 3.46 7.79
CA ILE A 45 -15.44 2.98 6.80
C ILE A 45 -16.52 2.11 7.45
N ASP A 46 -16.14 1.29 8.43
CA ASP A 46 -17.10 0.49 9.21
C ASP A 46 -18.07 1.36 10.00
N ALA A 47 -17.56 2.40 10.67
CA ALA A 47 -18.40 3.35 11.38
C ALA A 47 -19.38 4.08 10.44
N GLU A 48 -18.93 4.46 9.24
CA GLU A 48 -19.79 5.09 8.23
C GLU A 48 -20.87 4.11 7.72
N MET A 49 -20.52 2.84 7.54
CA MET A 49 -21.48 1.79 7.17
C MET A 49 -22.50 1.54 8.27
N GLU A 50 -22.07 1.52 9.53
CA GLU A 50 -22.93 1.37 10.71
C GLU A 50 -23.90 2.54 10.87
N GLU A 51 -23.42 3.78 10.75
CA GLU A 51 -24.26 4.98 10.79
C GLU A 51 -25.35 4.97 9.72
N LYS A 52 -25.02 4.47 8.52
CA LYS A 52 -25.96 4.35 7.40
C LYS A 52 -26.84 3.10 7.46
N GLY A 53 -26.56 2.15 8.36
CA GLY A 53 -27.25 0.86 8.43
C GLY A 53 -27.05 0.00 7.18
N VAL A 54 -25.89 0.08 6.52
CA VAL A 54 -25.58 -0.66 5.28
C VAL A 54 -24.35 -1.53 5.44
N GLU A 55 -24.29 -2.62 4.68
CA GLU A 55 -23.14 -3.55 4.65
C GLU A 55 -22.20 -3.28 3.46
N LYS A 56 -22.57 -2.33 2.60
CA LYS A 56 -21.81 -1.93 1.40
C LYS A 56 -21.77 -0.42 1.28
N LEU A 57 -20.59 0.10 0.98
CA LEU A 57 -20.37 1.52 0.71
C LEU A 57 -19.52 1.68 -0.55
N GLY A 58 -20.16 1.97 -1.68
CA GLY A 58 -19.51 1.96 -2.99
C GLY A 58 -18.98 0.57 -3.34
N ILE A 59 -17.66 0.44 -3.51
CA ILE A 59 -16.98 -0.85 -3.77
C ILE A 59 -16.50 -1.56 -2.50
N ASN A 60 -16.77 -0.98 -1.32
CA ASN A 60 -16.41 -1.56 -0.04
C ASN A 60 -17.52 -2.48 0.46
N HIS A 61 -17.11 -3.60 1.05
CA HIS A 61 -17.95 -4.64 1.61
C HIS A 61 -17.46 -4.94 3.03
N LYS A 62 -18.32 -4.72 4.03
CA LYS A 62 -17.97 -4.93 5.44
C LYS A 62 -17.42 -6.33 5.68
N GLY A 63 -16.33 -6.43 6.41
CA GLY A 63 -15.66 -7.69 6.76
C GLY A 63 -15.07 -8.48 5.59
N SER A 64 -15.12 -7.96 4.36
CA SER A 64 -14.69 -8.69 3.16
C SER A 64 -13.67 -7.91 2.32
N ARG A 65 -14.00 -6.68 1.92
CA ARG A 65 -13.16 -5.90 1.00
C ARG A 65 -13.23 -4.41 1.33
N TYR A 66 -12.07 -3.81 1.51
CA TYR A 66 -11.93 -2.37 1.71
C TYR A 66 -10.95 -1.80 0.70
N PHE A 67 -11.34 -0.70 0.09
CA PHE A 67 -10.55 0.12 -0.80
C PHE A 67 -10.39 1.50 -0.16
N VAL A 68 -9.16 1.81 0.24
CA VAL A 68 -8.82 3.01 1.02
C VAL A 68 -7.88 3.89 0.21
N GLY A 69 -8.32 5.10 -0.13
CA GLY A 69 -7.50 6.09 -0.85
C GLY A 69 -6.64 6.91 0.10
N ALA A 70 -5.73 6.29 0.87
CA ALA A 70 -5.03 6.94 1.98
C ALA A 70 -4.30 8.24 1.58
N TYR A 71 -3.60 8.24 0.44
CA TYR A 71 -2.91 9.45 -0.05
C TYR A 71 -3.87 10.60 -0.44
N ARG A 72 -5.11 10.30 -0.85
CA ARG A 72 -6.09 11.32 -1.24
C ARG A 72 -6.65 12.11 -0.06
N ASN A 73 -6.45 11.62 1.17
CA ASN A 73 -6.93 12.26 2.39
C ASN A 73 -5.89 13.19 3.03
N GLY A 74 -4.77 13.46 2.35
CA GLY A 74 -3.73 14.38 2.84
C GLY A 74 -2.80 13.78 3.90
N ASP A 75 -2.70 12.45 3.97
CA ASP A 75 -1.82 11.77 4.91
C ASP A 75 -0.36 11.90 4.47
N GLN A 76 0.36 12.82 5.13
CA GLN A 76 1.75 13.13 4.79
C GLN A 76 2.66 11.91 4.94
N GLU A 77 2.48 11.09 5.98
CA GLU A 77 3.33 9.93 6.25
C GLU A 77 3.20 8.86 5.15
N ILE A 78 1.99 8.69 4.61
CA ILE A 78 1.76 7.84 3.42
C ILE A 78 2.43 8.45 2.18
N GLY A 79 2.36 9.77 2.03
CA GLY A 79 3.06 10.48 0.96
C GLY A 79 4.57 10.27 1.02
N ASP A 80 5.17 10.45 2.19
CA ASP A 80 6.60 10.29 2.43
C ASP A 80 7.06 8.87 2.08
N PHE A 81 6.25 7.85 2.38
CA PHE A 81 6.52 6.48 1.94
C PHE A 81 6.42 6.29 0.42
N ILE A 82 5.32 6.74 -0.20
CA ILE A 82 5.07 6.59 -1.65
C ILE A 82 6.16 7.28 -2.49
N PHE A 83 6.64 8.44 -2.04
CA PHE A 83 7.67 9.23 -2.73
C PHE A 83 9.08 9.06 -2.14
N SER A 84 9.29 8.02 -1.34
CA SER A 84 10.60 7.69 -0.78
C SER A 84 11.60 7.21 -1.85
N ASP A 85 12.90 7.30 -1.53
CA ASP A 85 13.97 6.75 -2.36
C ASP A 85 13.79 5.25 -2.62
N LEU A 86 13.22 4.51 -1.66
CA LEU A 86 12.91 3.10 -1.82
C LEU A 86 11.93 2.85 -2.97
N MET A 87 10.82 3.57 -3.00
CA MET A 87 9.83 3.44 -4.08
C MET A 87 10.36 3.95 -5.42
N ALA A 88 11.17 5.01 -5.39
CA ALA A 88 11.89 5.48 -6.57
C ALA A 88 12.87 4.42 -7.09
N GLU A 89 13.53 3.66 -6.23
CA GLU A 89 14.43 2.58 -6.65
C GLU A 89 13.66 1.39 -7.24
N VAL A 90 12.51 1.02 -6.65
CA VAL A 90 11.65 -0.06 -7.17
C VAL A 90 11.11 0.23 -8.57
N THR A 91 10.94 1.51 -8.93
CA THR A 91 10.32 1.95 -10.20
C THR A 91 11.34 2.29 -11.31
N ARG A 92 12.64 2.02 -11.10
CA ARG A 92 13.73 2.28 -12.07
C ARG A 92 14.09 1.10 -12.96
#